data_AF-A0A9D9LUB9-F1
#
_entry.id   AF-A0A9D9LUB9-F1
#
_cell.length_a   1.000
_cell.length_b   1.000
_cell.length_c   1.000
_cell.angle_alpha   90.00
_cell.angle_beta   90.00
_cell.angle_gamma   90.00
#
_symmetry.space_group_name_H-M   'P 1'
#
loop_
_entity.id
_entity.type
_entity.pdbx_description
1 polymer ?
#
loop_
_entity_poly.entity_id
_entity_poly.type
_entity_poly.pdbx_seq_one_letter_code
_entity_poly.pdbx_strand_id
1 'polypeptide(L)'
;LGTGQHIISDNYFEEGCSYSNTMIMVGSTATQVIIKNNVFVNFNYSAISVFGEGNTCDKPPENVIISSNSIDLTAALGESRRRTAIRLTAPFVTVSDNHIYVRGKDPLVTGISLSDDLTRTLIHSNTLAGLGIGIESLPVVGSVGITDGQRVFYRAERPYGEYSTPALLRIRSHRYRGWRLRWENGEESVISDFDPISLAFTLSEERKMKEGDAFTLIQPGDRRSTLIRGNVIDGCDKPLALDSFIKEGAVIENNLITGA
;
A
#
# COMPACT_ATOMS: atom_id res chain seq x y z
N LEU A 1 8.31 16.22 -13.98
CA LEU A 1 8.75 16.47 -12.58
C LEU A 1 7.55 16.25 -11.67
N GLY A 2 7.75 15.92 -10.39
CA GLY A 2 6.63 15.98 -9.44
C GLY A 2 6.23 17.45 -9.24
N THR A 3 4.94 17.74 -9.16
CA THR A 3 4.43 19.12 -9.17
C THR A 3 3.55 19.45 -7.96
N GLY A 4 3.21 18.46 -7.11
CA GLY A 4 2.38 18.69 -5.93
C GLY A 4 3.17 18.60 -4.63
N GLN A 5 3.65 19.73 -4.11
CA GLN A 5 4.19 19.84 -2.74
C GLN A 5 3.10 20.37 -1.82
N HIS A 6 2.88 19.72 -0.68
CA HIS A 6 1.87 20.15 0.29
C HIS A 6 2.32 19.88 1.72
N ILE A 7 1.90 20.76 2.63
CA ILE A 7 1.93 20.51 4.07
C ILE A 7 0.48 20.54 4.54
N ILE A 8 0.05 19.46 5.17
CA ILE A 8 -1.26 19.33 5.80
C ILE A 8 -0.99 19.14 7.28
N SER A 9 -1.14 20.21 8.06
CA SER A 9 -0.88 20.14 9.49
C SER A 9 -1.85 20.92 10.35
N ASP A 10 -1.98 20.45 11.58
CA ASP A 10 -2.71 21.12 12.66
C ASP A 10 -4.20 21.30 12.34
N ASN A 11 -4.77 20.32 11.61
CA ASN A 11 -6.19 20.27 11.25
C ASN A 11 -6.96 19.31 12.17
N TYR A 12 -8.27 19.55 12.26
CA TYR A 12 -9.24 18.64 12.84
C TYR A 12 -10.13 18.08 11.72
N PHE A 13 -10.17 16.75 11.60
CA PHE A 13 -11.05 16.04 10.68
C PHE A 13 -12.08 15.27 11.51
N GLU A 14 -13.34 15.65 11.37
CA GLU A 14 -14.47 15.02 12.05
C GLU A 14 -15.48 14.59 10.99
N GLU A 15 -16.07 13.41 11.21
CA GLU A 15 -17.10 12.85 10.34
C GLU A 15 -16.59 12.57 8.90
N GLY A 16 -17.28 11.68 8.21
CA GLY A 16 -16.75 10.98 7.05
C GLY A 16 -16.33 11.80 5.83
N CYS A 17 -15.68 11.12 4.88
CA CYS A 17 -15.49 11.64 3.52
C CYS A 17 -16.59 11.08 2.60
N SER A 18 -17.51 11.92 2.14
CA SER A 18 -18.66 11.49 1.31
C SER A 18 -18.27 10.96 -0.08
N TYR A 19 -17.07 11.27 -0.58
CA TYR A 19 -16.71 11.05 -1.98
C TYR A 19 -15.58 10.04 -2.22
N SER A 20 -14.59 9.95 -1.34
CA SER A 20 -13.34 9.20 -1.66
C SER A 20 -12.98 8.09 -0.67
N ASN A 21 -13.87 7.77 0.28
CA ASN A 21 -13.67 6.79 1.36
C ASN A 21 -12.39 7.01 2.21
N THR A 22 -11.62 8.07 1.94
CA THR A 22 -10.35 8.45 2.57
C THR A 22 -10.34 9.96 2.76
N MET A 23 -9.90 10.49 3.89
CA MET A 23 -9.88 11.94 4.12
C MET A 23 -8.74 12.65 3.38
N ILE A 24 -7.51 12.18 3.55
CA ILE A 24 -6.33 12.72 2.88
C ILE A 24 -5.83 11.71 1.86
N MET A 25 -5.91 12.06 0.59
CA MET A 25 -5.37 11.26 -0.51
C MET A 25 -4.17 11.97 -1.15
N VAL A 26 -3.02 11.31 -1.12
CA VAL A 26 -1.83 11.72 -1.86
C VAL A 26 -1.76 10.86 -3.12
N GLY A 27 -2.14 11.45 -4.25
CA GLY A 27 -2.21 10.76 -5.54
C GLY A 27 -1.09 11.14 -6.52
N SER A 28 -1.27 10.75 -7.77
CA SER A 28 -0.39 11.04 -8.91
C SER A 28 0.26 12.43 -8.84
N THR A 29 1.56 12.48 -9.13
CA THR A 29 2.43 13.66 -9.25
C THR A 29 2.75 14.42 -7.97
N ALA A 30 2.13 14.07 -6.84
CA ALA A 30 2.43 14.67 -5.54
C ALA A 30 3.81 14.20 -5.03
N THR A 31 4.68 15.15 -4.69
CA THR A 31 6.01 14.86 -4.17
C THR A 31 6.35 15.81 -3.05
N GLN A 32 7.03 15.33 -2.01
CA GLN A 32 7.36 16.15 -0.82
C GLN A 32 6.09 16.62 -0.13
N VAL A 33 5.29 15.66 0.32
CA VAL A 33 4.06 15.91 1.08
C VAL A 33 4.30 15.59 2.54
N ILE A 34 3.94 16.52 3.43
CA ILE A 34 4.05 16.34 4.87
C ILE A 34 2.64 16.39 5.46
N ILE A 35 2.21 15.31 6.11
CA ILE A 35 0.93 15.19 6.81
C ILE A 35 1.25 15.01 8.29
N LYS A 36 1.10 16.07 9.09
CA LYS A 36 1.52 16.02 10.49
C LYS A 36 0.60 16.71 11.46
N ASN A 37 0.61 16.29 12.73
CA ASN A 37 -0.11 16.96 13.81
C ASN A 37 -1.62 17.14 13.55
N ASN A 38 -2.23 16.30 12.71
CA ASN A 38 -3.67 16.35 12.49
C ASN A 38 -4.38 15.44 13.48
N VAL A 39 -5.63 15.79 13.80
CA VAL A 39 -6.49 14.98 14.65
C VAL A 39 -7.68 14.51 13.83
N PHE A 40 -7.87 13.20 13.74
CA PHE A 40 -9.03 12.56 13.15
C PHE A 40 -9.88 12.02 14.29
N VAL A 41 -11.16 12.37 14.31
CA VAL A 41 -12.08 12.02 15.40
C VAL A 41 -13.32 11.32 14.85
N ASN A 42 -13.75 10.25 15.54
CA ASN A 42 -14.97 9.50 15.20
C ASN A 42 -14.98 8.94 13.77
N PHE A 43 -13.81 8.51 13.26
CA PHE A 43 -13.63 8.34 11.84
C PHE A 43 -14.03 6.93 11.34
N ASN A 44 -15.23 6.81 10.74
CA ASN A 44 -15.72 5.56 10.13
C ASN A 44 -15.32 5.41 8.64
N TYR A 45 -14.16 5.99 8.26
CA TYR A 45 -13.58 6.00 6.92
C TYR A 45 -12.05 5.85 7.03
N SER A 46 -11.34 5.73 5.90
CA SER A 46 -9.87 5.70 5.93
C SER A 46 -9.31 7.10 6.16
N ALA A 47 -8.22 7.24 6.92
CA ALA A 47 -7.70 8.57 7.26
C ALA A 47 -6.76 9.10 6.17
N ILE A 48 -5.71 8.35 5.84
CA ILE A 48 -4.65 8.78 4.92
C ILE A 48 -4.36 7.66 3.92
N SER A 49 -4.30 8.00 2.64
CA SER A 49 -3.90 7.09 1.57
C SER A 49 -2.81 7.71 0.72
N VAL A 50 -1.66 7.05 0.62
CA VAL A 50 -0.62 7.36 -0.37
C VAL A 50 -0.77 6.38 -1.52
N PHE A 51 -1.38 6.87 -2.60
CA PHE A 51 -1.90 6.05 -3.67
C PHE A 51 -0.99 6.07 -4.89
N GLY A 52 -0.32 4.95 -5.12
CA GLY A 52 0.61 4.72 -6.22
C GLY A 52 -0.03 4.48 -7.59
N GLU A 53 -1.35 4.27 -7.65
CA GLU A 53 -2.03 4.04 -8.93
C GLU A 53 -2.32 5.38 -9.62
N GLY A 54 -2.05 5.42 -10.92
CA GLY A 54 -2.22 6.58 -11.77
C GLY A 54 -2.27 6.14 -13.23
N ASN A 55 -2.39 7.09 -14.16
CA ASN A 55 -2.34 6.77 -15.58
C ASN A 55 -0.88 6.53 -16.05
N THR A 56 -0.71 6.13 -17.31
CA THR A 56 0.59 5.82 -17.94
C THR A 56 1.55 7.00 -18.04
N CYS A 57 1.05 8.23 -17.85
CA CYS A 57 1.81 9.48 -17.96
C CYS A 57 2.18 10.07 -16.59
N ASP A 58 1.49 9.65 -15.53
CA ASP A 58 1.65 10.22 -14.21
C ASP A 58 2.79 9.57 -13.43
N LYS A 59 3.45 10.39 -12.63
CA LYS A 59 4.45 9.91 -11.67
C LYS A 59 3.71 9.45 -10.40
N PRO A 60 3.97 8.25 -9.85
CA PRO A 60 3.46 7.90 -8.52
C PRO A 60 3.93 8.90 -7.45
N PRO A 61 3.15 9.11 -6.38
CA PRO A 61 3.59 9.95 -5.28
C PRO A 61 4.85 9.39 -4.62
N GLU A 62 5.71 10.29 -4.12
CA GLU A 62 6.94 9.91 -3.42
C GLU A 62 7.40 11.01 -2.45
N ASN A 63 8.29 10.64 -1.52
CA ASN A 63 8.81 11.51 -0.48
C ASN A 63 7.68 12.07 0.41
N VAL A 64 6.87 11.16 0.96
CA VAL A 64 5.75 11.50 1.83
C VAL A 64 6.14 11.24 3.28
N ILE A 65 5.86 12.18 4.17
CA ILE A 65 6.05 12.05 5.62
C ILE A 65 4.68 12.14 6.28
N ILE A 66 4.30 11.10 7.01
CA ILE A 66 3.07 11.04 7.81
C ILE A 66 3.48 10.91 9.28
N SER A 67 3.39 11.99 10.04
CA SER A 67 3.96 12.00 11.40
C SER A 67 3.09 12.67 12.46
N SER A 68 3.09 12.13 13.68
CA SER A 68 2.48 12.82 14.84
C SER A 68 0.99 13.11 14.68
N ASN A 69 0.26 12.31 13.89
CA ASN A 69 -1.20 12.42 13.79
C ASN A 69 -1.87 11.57 14.87
N SER A 70 -3.01 12.05 15.40
CA SER A 70 -3.90 11.28 16.28
C SER A 70 -5.12 10.83 15.48
N ILE A 71 -5.29 9.53 15.30
CA ILE A 71 -6.27 8.94 14.40
C ILE A 71 -7.22 8.05 15.21
N ASP A 72 -8.35 8.61 15.65
CA ASP A 72 -9.46 7.87 16.25
C ASP A 72 -10.41 7.36 15.18
N LEU A 73 -10.32 6.06 14.89
CA LEU A 73 -11.16 5.38 13.91
C LEU A 73 -12.49 4.90 14.49
N THR A 74 -12.86 5.26 15.72
CA THR A 74 -14.10 4.77 16.33
C THR A 74 -15.32 5.12 15.46
N ALA A 75 -16.10 4.12 15.07
CA ALA A 75 -17.40 4.32 14.44
C ALA A 75 -18.42 4.81 15.49
N ALA A 76 -18.40 6.11 15.79
CA ALA A 76 -19.28 6.70 16.79
C ALA A 76 -20.74 6.82 16.31
N LEU A 77 -20.93 6.88 14.99
CA LEU A 77 -22.23 6.99 14.33
C LEU A 77 -22.39 5.82 13.34
N GLY A 78 -23.44 5.03 13.54
CA GLY A 78 -23.80 3.92 12.66
C GLY A 78 -22.92 2.67 12.80
N GLU A 79 -23.07 1.76 11.85
CA GLU A 79 -22.33 0.49 11.84
C GLU A 79 -20.87 0.68 11.42
N SER A 80 -19.97 -0.08 12.06
CA SER A 80 -18.57 -0.14 11.66
C SER A 80 -18.42 -0.69 10.24
N ARG A 81 -17.44 -0.16 9.49
CA ARG A 81 -17.12 -0.55 8.11
C ARG A 81 -15.64 -0.88 7.95
N ARG A 82 -15.29 -1.70 6.96
CA ARG A 82 -13.88 -1.95 6.62
C ARG A 82 -13.18 -0.64 6.25
N ARG A 83 -12.07 -0.33 6.91
CA ARG A 83 -11.28 0.89 6.71
C ARG A 83 -9.84 0.73 7.19
N THR A 84 -8.96 1.56 6.66
CA THR A 84 -7.54 1.57 7.03
C THR A 84 -7.14 2.96 7.52
N ALA A 85 -6.41 3.07 8.64
CA ALA A 85 -5.91 4.38 9.08
C ALA A 85 -4.96 4.98 8.03
N ILE A 86 -3.90 4.25 7.70
CA ILE A 86 -2.87 4.68 6.75
C ILE A 86 -2.66 3.57 5.73
N ARG A 87 -2.94 3.86 4.46
CA ARG A 87 -2.73 2.93 3.34
C ARG A 87 -1.60 3.42 2.45
N LEU A 88 -0.62 2.56 2.18
CA LEU A 88 0.56 2.88 1.37
C LEU A 88 0.68 1.94 0.17
N THR A 89 0.64 2.51 -1.04
CA THR A 89 0.94 1.77 -2.28
C THR A 89 1.97 2.48 -3.17
N ALA A 90 2.68 3.48 -2.62
CA ALA A 90 3.72 4.23 -3.33
C ALA A 90 5.01 4.33 -2.49
N PRO A 91 6.18 4.44 -3.13
CA PRO A 91 7.48 4.34 -2.46
C PRO A 91 7.89 5.63 -1.73
N PHE A 92 9.00 5.56 -0.98
CA PHE A 92 9.61 6.69 -0.27
C PHE A 92 8.67 7.34 0.75
N VAL A 93 8.04 6.53 1.59
CA VAL A 93 7.13 6.99 2.63
C VAL A 93 7.73 6.75 4.01
N THR A 94 7.68 7.77 4.87
CA THR A 94 7.96 7.63 6.30
C THR A 94 6.66 7.81 7.09
N VAL A 95 6.33 6.84 7.93
CA VAL A 95 5.19 6.89 8.86
C VAL A 95 5.72 6.81 10.28
N SER A 96 5.64 7.90 11.03
CA SER A 96 6.22 7.94 12.38
C SER A 96 5.38 8.61 13.45
N ASP A 97 5.51 8.16 14.69
CA ASP A 97 4.96 8.87 15.87
C ASP A 97 3.44 9.12 15.80
N ASN A 98 2.69 8.33 15.01
CA ASN A 98 1.23 8.44 14.93
C ASN A 98 0.58 7.61 16.03
N HIS A 99 -0.54 8.10 16.56
CA HIS A 99 -1.39 7.36 17.48
C HIS A 99 -2.67 6.94 16.74
N ILE A 100 -2.83 5.64 16.51
CA ILE A 100 -3.91 5.07 15.70
C ILE A 100 -4.72 4.13 16.58
N TYR A 101 -6.00 4.39 16.76
CA TYR A 101 -6.80 3.57 17.68
C TYR A 101 -8.28 3.54 17.33
N VAL A 102 -8.97 2.58 17.94
CA VAL A 102 -10.41 2.63 18.17
C VAL A 102 -10.67 2.59 19.67
N ARG A 103 -11.73 3.25 20.13
CA ARG A 103 -12.20 3.16 21.51
C ARG A 103 -12.90 1.82 21.68
N GLY A 104 -12.22 0.86 22.31
CA GLY A 104 -12.68 -0.52 22.43
C GLY A 104 -11.96 -1.43 21.45
N LYS A 105 -12.70 -2.29 20.75
CA LYS A 105 -12.13 -3.22 19.76
C LYS A 105 -13.01 -3.25 18.51
N ASP A 106 -12.39 -3.22 17.33
CA ASP A 106 -13.10 -3.24 16.05
C ASP A 106 -12.39 -4.13 15.01
N PRO A 107 -12.90 -5.35 14.73
CA PRO A 107 -12.25 -6.32 13.87
C PRO A 107 -12.22 -5.92 12.38
N LEU A 108 -12.97 -4.88 11.98
CA LEU A 108 -13.03 -4.41 10.59
C LEU A 108 -11.94 -3.38 10.26
N VAL A 109 -11.17 -2.94 11.26
CA VAL A 109 -10.22 -1.84 11.11
C VAL A 109 -8.80 -2.36 10.98
N THR A 110 -8.09 -1.84 9.98
CA THR A 110 -6.64 -2.00 9.83
C THR A 110 -5.94 -0.70 10.21
N GLY A 111 -4.86 -0.77 10.99
CA GLY A 111 -4.03 0.40 11.31
C GLY A 111 -3.25 0.88 10.11
N ILE A 112 -2.22 0.12 9.73
CA ILE A 112 -1.34 0.46 8.61
C ILE A 112 -1.37 -0.67 7.59
N SER A 113 -1.73 -0.37 6.34
CA SER A 113 -1.75 -1.33 5.24
C SER A 113 -0.69 -0.98 4.20
N LEU A 114 0.10 -1.98 3.83
CA LEU A 114 1.29 -1.85 3.00
C LEU A 114 1.16 -2.72 1.76
N SER A 115 1.47 -2.17 0.59
CA SER A 115 1.67 -2.97 -0.61
C SER A 115 3.06 -3.63 -0.61
N ASP A 116 3.18 -4.84 -1.14
CA ASP A 116 4.46 -5.58 -1.15
C ASP A 116 5.53 -4.97 -2.08
N ASP A 117 5.14 -4.14 -3.04
CA ASP A 117 6.05 -3.42 -3.94
C ASP A 117 6.62 -2.13 -3.35
N LEU A 118 6.35 -1.84 -2.07
CA LEU A 118 6.88 -0.66 -1.42
C LEU A 118 8.41 -0.71 -1.31
N THR A 119 9.02 0.40 -1.69
CA THR A 119 10.47 0.60 -1.57
C THR A 119 10.80 1.86 -0.80
N ARG A 120 11.87 1.77 -0.01
CA ARG A 120 12.40 2.84 0.86
C ARG A 120 11.32 3.38 1.79
N THR A 121 10.59 2.46 2.42
CA THR A 121 9.52 2.77 3.36
C THR A 121 10.00 2.56 4.79
N LEU A 122 9.72 3.53 5.66
CA LEU A 122 10.10 3.49 7.06
C LEU A 122 8.87 3.71 7.94
N ILE A 123 8.57 2.74 8.82
CA ILE A 123 7.42 2.78 9.71
C ILE A 123 7.92 2.60 11.13
N HIS A 124 7.86 3.66 11.94
CA HIS A 124 8.39 3.57 13.29
C HIS A 124 7.70 4.41 14.34
N SER A 125 7.83 4.01 15.61
CA SER A 125 7.36 4.80 16.74
C SER A 125 5.86 5.10 16.72
N ASN A 126 5.05 4.34 15.97
CA ASN A 126 3.61 4.48 15.97
C ASN A 126 3.01 3.65 17.12
N THR A 127 1.92 4.14 17.70
CA THR A 127 1.09 3.41 18.67
C THR A 127 -0.21 3.02 18.01
N LEU A 128 -0.52 1.72 18.00
CA LEU A 128 -1.69 1.13 17.36
C LEU A 128 -2.51 0.37 18.43
N ALA A 129 -3.81 0.65 18.57
CA ALA A 129 -4.62 0.04 19.62
C ALA A 129 -6.05 -0.36 19.22
N GLY A 130 -6.47 -1.56 19.62
CA GLY A 130 -7.87 -2.04 19.51
C GLY A 130 -8.33 -2.45 18.12
N LEU A 131 -7.41 -2.60 17.16
CA LEU A 131 -7.73 -2.79 15.74
C LEU A 131 -7.94 -4.28 15.40
N GLY A 132 -8.68 -4.60 14.35
CA GLY A 132 -8.68 -5.96 13.80
C GLY A 132 -7.29 -6.37 13.34
N ILE A 133 -6.62 -5.48 12.60
CA ILE A 133 -5.23 -5.70 12.17
C ILE A 133 -4.39 -4.47 12.51
N GLY A 134 -3.25 -4.68 13.19
CA GLY A 134 -2.33 -3.59 13.50
C GLY A 134 -1.61 -3.10 12.24
N ILE A 135 -0.67 -3.89 11.75
CA ILE A 135 0.04 -3.65 10.48
C ILE A 135 -0.11 -4.86 9.57
N GLU A 136 -0.51 -4.63 8.32
CA GLU A 136 -0.63 -5.67 7.29
C GLU A 136 0.22 -5.38 6.05
N SER A 137 0.54 -6.45 5.33
CA SER A 137 1.10 -6.42 3.99
C SER A 137 0.17 -7.11 3.02
N LEU A 138 -0.11 -6.49 1.88
CA LEU A 138 -0.95 -7.01 0.83
C LEU A 138 -0.13 -7.30 -0.44
N PRO A 139 -0.37 -8.45 -1.08
CA PRO A 139 0.32 -8.79 -2.31
C PRO A 139 -0.11 -7.85 -3.44
N VAL A 140 0.83 -7.55 -4.33
CA VAL A 140 0.52 -6.82 -5.55
C VAL A 140 0.02 -7.81 -6.57
N VAL A 141 -1.29 -7.98 -6.67
CA VAL A 141 -1.87 -8.92 -7.64
C VAL A 141 -2.28 -8.21 -8.95
N GLY A 142 -2.42 -8.99 -10.01
CA GLY A 142 -2.83 -8.54 -11.34
C GLY A 142 -3.40 -9.71 -12.13
N SER A 143 -3.88 -9.43 -13.33
CA SER A 143 -4.43 -10.43 -14.24
C SER A 143 -3.97 -10.22 -15.67
N VAL A 144 -3.81 -11.33 -16.39
CA VAL A 144 -3.47 -11.38 -17.80
C VAL A 144 -4.67 -10.86 -18.61
N GLY A 145 -4.45 -9.88 -19.47
CA GLY A 145 -5.39 -9.44 -20.50
C GLY A 145 -5.16 -10.23 -21.78
N ILE A 146 -5.01 -9.53 -22.90
CA ILE A 146 -4.69 -10.15 -24.19
C ILE A 146 -3.26 -10.70 -24.14
N THR A 147 -3.01 -11.80 -24.84
CA THR A 147 -1.68 -12.39 -25.01
C THR A 147 -1.16 -12.18 -26.42
N ASP A 148 0.14 -11.98 -26.57
CA ASP A 148 0.85 -11.98 -27.83
C ASP A 148 1.94 -13.07 -27.77
N GLY A 149 1.54 -14.27 -28.20
CA GLY A 149 2.34 -15.48 -28.03
C GLY A 149 2.43 -15.96 -26.57
N GLN A 150 3.51 -16.67 -26.26
CA GLN A 150 3.71 -17.31 -24.94
C GLN A 150 4.68 -16.55 -24.03
N ARG A 151 5.11 -15.35 -24.42
CA ARG A 151 6.02 -14.52 -23.63
C ARG A 151 5.48 -13.15 -23.33
N VAL A 152 4.59 -12.63 -24.17
CA VAL A 152 4.07 -11.27 -24.01
C VAL A 152 2.61 -11.32 -23.63
N PHE A 153 2.23 -10.58 -22.60
CA PHE A 153 0.84 -10.33 -22.29
C PHE A 153 0.61 -8.88 -21.89
N TYR A 154 -0.56 -8.39 -22.23
CA TYR A 154 -1.04 -7.07 -21.83
C TYR A 154 -1.71 -7.20 -20.48
N ARG A 155 -1.49 -6.24 -19.59
CA ARG A 155 -2.21 -6.18 -18.32
C ARG A 155 -3.71 -6.01 -18.57
N ALA A 156 -4.55 -6.80 -17.90
CA ALA A 156 -5.99 -6.58 -17.93
C ALA A 156 -6.34 -5.23 -17.26
N GLU A 157 -7.24 -4.47 -17.90
CA GLU A 157 -7.88 -3.33 -17.25
C GLU A 157 -8.78 -3.83 -16.11
N ARG A 158 -8.80 -3.12 -14.98
CA ARG A 158 -9.75 -3.36 -13.89
C ARG A 158 -10.63 -2.13 -13.69
N PRO A 159 -11.88 -2.31 -13.23
CA PRO A 159 -12.72 -1.19 -12.82
C PRO A 159 -12.01 -0.32 -11.77
N TYR A 160 -12.23 0.99 -11.84
CA TYR A 160 -11.74 1.93 -10.83
C TYR A 160 -12.17 1.48 -9.43
N GLY A 161 -11.21 1.34 -8.50
CA GLY A 161 -11.47 1.07 -7.08
C GLY A 161 -11.34 -0.39 -6.64
N GLU A 162 -11.15 -1.33 -7.57
CA GLU A 162 -10.74 -2.70 -7.21
C GLU A 162 -9.23 -2.76 -7.07
N TYR A 163 -8.77 -2.74 -5.82
CA TYR A 163 -7.36 -2.83 -5.48
C TYR A 163 -6.70 -4.07 -6.04
N SER A 164 -5.40 -3.94 -6.26
CA SER A 164 -4.44 -4.88 -6.86
C SER A 164 -4.37 -4.79 -8.38
N THR A 165 -3.73 -3.72 -8.81
CA THR A 165 -2.93 -3.77 -10.01
C THR A 165 -1.56 -3.17 -9.73
N PRO A 166 -0.52 -3.58 -10.46
CA PRO A 166 0.82 -3.06 -10.21
C PRO A 166 0.88 -1.54 -10.43
N ALA A 167 1.51 -0.77 -9.54
CA ALA A 167 1.65 0.68 -9.72
C ALA A 167 2.39 1.00 -11.05
N LEU A 168 1.94 1.95 -11.85
CA LEU A 168 2.63 2.23 -13.12
C LEU A 168 3.99 2.88 -12.85
N LEU A 169 5.07 2.10 -13.00
CA LEU A 169 6.43 2.55 -12.80
C LEU A 169 6.88 3.44 -13.97
N ARG A 170 7.76 4.40 -13.67
CA ARG A 170 8.24 5.42 -14.62
C ARG A 170 8.73 4.81 -15.94
N ILE A 171 8.43 5.49 -17.06
CA ILE A 171 8.94 5.14 -18.40
C ILE A 171 10.48 4.99 -18.44
N ARG A 172 11.22 5.72 -17.60
CA ARG A 172 12.69 5.69 -17.56
C ARG A 172 13.30 4.89 -16.38
N SER A 173 12.52 4.12 -15.62
CA SER A 173 13.08 3.22 -14.60
C SER A 173 13.38 1.84 -15.20
N HIS A 174 13.99 0.95 -14.41
CA HIS A 174 14.04 -0.49 -14.75
C HIS A 174 12.66 -1.17 -14.70
N ARG A 175 11.59 -0.43 -14.39
CA ARG A 175 10.19 -0.88 -14.34
C ARG A 175 10.09 -2.18 -13.54
N TYR A 176 9.50 -3.21 -14.15
CA TYR A 176 9.32 -4.53 -13.58
C TYR A 176 10.41 -5.52 -13.99
N ARG A 177 11.49 -5.08 -14.66
CA ARG A 177 12.55 -6.00 -15.09
C ARG A 177 13.19 -6.70 -13.89
N GLY A 178 13.28 -8.02 -13.95
CA GLY A 178 13.79 -8.87 -12.87
C GLY A 178 12.78 -9.20 -11.78
N TRP A 179 11.57 -8.65 -11.85
CA TRP A 179 10.48 -9.03 -10.95
C TRP A 179 9.95 -10.41 -11.31
N ARG A 180 9.46 -11.11 -10.29
CA ARG A 180 8.85 -12.42 -10.43
C ARG A 180 7.34 -12.28 -10.44
N LEU A 181 6.69 -13.10 -11.26
CA LEU A 181 5.27 -13.36 -11.21
C LEU A 181 5.08 -14.71 -10.55
N ARG A 182 4.24 -14.79 -9.52
CA ARG A 182 3.73 -16.05 -8.99
C ARG A 182 2.31 -16.24 -9.47
N TRP A 183 2.08 -17.33 -10.19
CA TRP A 183 0.78 -17.67 -10.75
C TRP A 183 -0.07 -18.45 -9.73
N GLU A 184 -1.37 -18.58 -9.99
CA GLU A 184 -2.28 -19.32 -9.08
C GLU A 184 -1.87 -20.77 -8.86
N ASN A 185 -1.26 -21.40 -9.87
CA ASN A 185 -0.75 -22.78 -9.78
C ASN A 185 0.57 -22.89 -8.99
N GLY A 186 1.09 -21.80 -8.43
CA GLY A 186 2.31 -21.75 -7.63
C GLY A 186 3.61 -21.63 -8.43
N GLU A 187 3.57 -21.76 -9.76
CA GLU A 187 4.75 -21.58 -10.61
C GLU A 187 5.18 -20.10 -10.60
N GLU A 188 6.46 -19.86 -10.88
CA GLU A 188 7.01 -18.51 -10.98
C GLU A 188 7.55 -18.23 -12.40
N SER A 189 7.43 -16.99 -12.85
CA SER A 189 8.05 -16.50 -14.09
C SER A 189 8.80 -15.20 -13.82
N VAL A 190 9.83 -14.91 -14.61
CA VAL A 190 10.63 -13.68 -14.47
C VAL A 190 10.31 -12.71 -15.59
N ILE A 191 10.04 -11.45 -15.25
CA ILE A 191 9.80 -10.38 -16.22
C ILE A 191 11.14 -9.91 -16.80
N SER A 192 11.33 -10.08 -18.11
CA SER A 192 12.50 -9.56 -18.82
C SER A 192 12.31 -8.10 -19.25
N ASP A 193 11.07 -7.70 -19.55
CA ASP A 193 10.76 -6.33 -19.91
C ASP A 193 9.30 -5.94 -19.61
N PHE A 194 9.02 -4.65 -19.51
CA PHE A 194 7.68 -4.12 -19.38
C PHE A 194 7.56 -2.84 -20.21
N ASP A 195 6.60 -2.76 -21.13
CA ASP A 195 6.27 -1.53 -21.87
C ASP A 195 5.12 -0.77 -21.19
N PRO A 196 5.37 0.42 -20.62
CA PRO A 196 4.38 1.22 -19.89
C PRO A 196 3.42 1.97 -20.81
N ILE A 197 3.67 2.04 -22.12
CA ILE A 197 2.74 2.67 -23.06
C ILE A 197 1.61 1.68 -23.37
N SER A 198 1.99 0.47 -23.79
CA SER A 198 1.02 -0.59 -24.09
C SER A 198 0.61 -1.42 -22.87
N LEU A 199 1.28 -1.23 -21.71
CA LEU A 199 1.13 -2.06 -20.51
C LEU A 199 1.47 -3.54 -20.74
N ALA A 200 2.37 -3.83 -21.68
CA ALA A 200 2.79 -5.17 -22.03
C ALA A 200 3.92 -5.67 -21.12
N PHE A 201 3.73 -6.83 -20.50
CA PHE A 201 4.76 -7.58 -19.79
C PHE A 201 5.39 -8.59 -20.75
N THR A 202 6.72 -8.69 -20.72
CA THR A 202 7.47 -9.73 -21.43
C THR A 202 8.17 -10.65 -20.43
N LEU A 203 7.91 -11.95 -20.54
CA LEU A 203 8.52 -13.01 -19.75
C LEU A 203 9.87 -13.43 -20.33
N SER A 204 10.78 -13.79 -19.42
CA SER A 204 12.12 -14.30 -19.77
C SER A 204 12.04 -15.67 -20.44
N GLU A 205 11.04 -16.47 -20.08
CA GLU A 205 10.79 -17.82 -20.59
C GLU A 205 9.35 -17.91 -21.12
N GLU A 206 9.12 -18.87 -22.02
CA GLU A 206 7.77 -19.15 -22.53
C GLU A 206 6.89 -19.74 -21.44
N ARG A 207 5.63 -19.28 -21.42
CA ARG A 207 4.59 -19.78 -20.55
C ARG A 207 3.26 -19.79 -21.29
N LYS A 208 2.52 -20.88 -21.15
CA LYS A 208 1.13 -20.92 -21.55
C LYS A 208 0.30 -20.09 -20.57
N MET A 209 -0.33 -19.05 -21.08
CA MET A 209 -1.17 -18.10 -20.33
C MET A 209 -2.44 -17.80 -21.13
N LYS A 210 -3.52 -17.48 -20.43
CA LYS A 210 -4.79 -17.06 -21.03
C LYS A 210 -5.31 -15.80 -20.33
N GLU A 211 -6.18 -15.09 -21.03
CA GLU A 211 -6.90 -13.95 -20.46
C GLU A 211 -7.63 -14.37 -19.17
N GLY A 212 -7.52 -13.52 -18.15
CA GLY A 212 -8.06 -13.73 -16.81
C GLY A 212 -7.13 -14.47 -15.85
N ASP A 213 -6.03 -15.09 -16.30
CA ASP A 213 -5.07 -15.73 -15.40
C ASP A 213 -4.53 -14.72 -14.39
N ALA A 214 -4.67 -15.01 -13.09
CA ALA A 214 -4.20 -14.14 -12.03
C ALA A 214 -2.73 -14.41 -11.68
N PHE A 215 -2.05 -13.35 -11.24
CA PHE A 215 -0.68 -13.42 -10.76
C PHE A 215 -0.46 -12.48 -9.59
N THR A 216 0.54 -12.80 -8.76
CA THR A 216 1.12 -11.91 -7.76
C THR A 216 2.50 -11.46 -8.23
N LEU A 217 2.75 -10.16 -8.23
CA LEU A 217 4.08 -9.60 -8.44
C LEU A 217 4.93 -9.71 -7.19
N ILE A 218 6.18 -10.02 -7.43
CA ILE A 218 7.21 -10.14 -6.43
C ILE A 218 8.38 -9.30 -6.90
N GLN A 219 8.72 -8.29 -6.11
CA GLN A 219 9.91 -7.50 -6.33
C GLN A 219 11.19 -8.33 -6.08
N PRO A 220 12.27 -8.15 -6.86
CA PRO A 220 13.58 -8.68 -6.50
C PRO A 220 14.07 -8.02 -5.21
N GLY A 221 14.55 -8.84 -4.26
CA GLY A 221 14.92 -8.37 -2.93
C GLY A 221 16.12 -7.43 -2.92
N ASP A 222 15.95 -6.25 -2.32
CA ASP A 222 17.06 -5.45 -1.79
C ASP A 222 16.88 -5.39 -0.27
N ARG A 223 17.93 -5.75 0.48
CA ARG A 223 17.87 -5.77 1.95
C ARG A 223 17.61 -4.33 2.42
N ARG A 224 16.47 -4.10 3.10
CA ARG A 224 15.98 -2.81 3.63
C ARG A 224 15.11 -1.97 2.68
N SER A 225 14.37 -2.60 1.77
CA SER A 225 13.30 -1.90 1.04
C SER A 225 12.24 -1.35 1.99
N THR A 226 11.93 -2.05 3.07
CA THR A 226 10.95 -1.60 4.09
C THR A 226 11.48 -1.88 5.50
N LEU A 227 11.39 -0.91 6.42
CA LEU A 227 11.80 -1.06 7.82
C LEU A 227 10.62 -0.73 8.73
N ILE A 228 10.20 -1.70 9.55
CA ILE A 228 9.11 -1.59 10.52
C ILE A 228 9.70 -1.76 11.92
N ARG A 229 9.80 -0.67 12.69
CA ARG A 229 10.49 -0.74 13.99
C ARG A 229 9.95 0.15 15.09
N GLY A 230 10.12 -0.26 16.35
CA GLY A 230 9.81 0.62 17.48
C GLY A 230 8.33 1.00 17.62
N ASN A 231 7.42 0.28 16.95
CA ASN A 231 5.99 0.51 17.09
C ASN A 231 5.45 -0.20 18.34
N VAL A 232 4.41 0.35 18.94
CA VAL A 232 3.62 -0.28 20.01
C VAL A 232 2.30 -0.73 19.41
N ILE A 233 1.98 -2.02 19.47
CA ILE A 233 0.76 -2.59 18.91
C ILE A 233 0.03 -3.36 20.02
N ASP A 234 -1.09 -2.84 20.48
CA ASP A 234 -1.82 -3.33 21.64
C ASP A 234 -3.27 -3.72 21.32
N GLY A 235 -3.73 -4.84 21.86
CA GLY A 235 -5.13 -5.26 21.82
C GLY A 235 -5.70 -5.46 20.41
N CYS A 236 -4.85 -5.73 19.42
CA CYS A 236 -5.27 -6.02 18.05
C CYS A 236 -5.54 -7.52 17.84
N ASP A 237 -6.56 -7.91 17.05
CA ASP A 237 -6.80 -9.35 16.77
C ASP A 237 -5.61 -9.99 16.05
N LYS A 238 -5.03 -9.25 15.11
CA LYS A 238 -3.78 -9.60 14.42
C LYS A 238 -2.82 -8.41 14.48
N PRO A 239 -1.91 -8.36 15.47
CA PRO A 239 -0.98 -7.24 15.61
C PRO A 239 -0.13 -7.02 14.35
N LEU A 240 0.36 -8.11 13.74
CA LEU A 240 1.10 -8.11 12.48
C LEU A 240 0.53 -9.19 11.54
N ALA A 241 0.16 -8.81 10.32
CA ALA A 241 -0.28 -9.70 9.25
C ALA A 241 0.59 -9.48 8.00
N LEU A 242 1.84 -9.95 8.07
CA LEU A 242 2.89 -9.62 7.10
C LEU A 242 3.23 -10.78 6.14
N ASP A 243 2.23 -11.63 5.86
CA ASP A 243 2.36 -12.86 5.05
C ASP A 243 2.79 -12.60 3.60
N SER A 244 2.66 -11.36 3.14
CA SER A 244 2.93 -10.98 1.75
C SER A 244 4.41 -10.55 1.59
N PHE A 245 5.03 -10.01 2.66
CA PHE A 245 6.47 -9.71 2.75
C PHE A 245 7.41 -10.93 2.85
N ILE A 246 7.01 -12.12 2.38
CA ILE A 246 7.80 -13.38 2.40
C ILE A 246 9.16 -13.28 1.66
N LYS A 247 9.54 -12.14 1.06
CA LYS A 247 10.76 -12.01 0.25
C LYS A 247 11.67 -10.86 0.68
N GLU A 248 12.79 -11.24 1.32
CA GLU A 248 14.11 -10.58 1.32
C GLU A 248 14.09 -9.05 1.09
N GLY A 249 13.57 -8.28 2.04
CA GLY A 249 13.60 -6.81 1.89
C GLY A 249 12.99 -6.03 3.04
N ALA A 250 11.98 -6.59 3.70
CA ALA A 250 11.42 -6.03 4.93
C ALA A 250 12.27 -6.41 6.15
N VAL A 251 12.54 -5.45 7.03
CA VAL A 251 13.13 -5.67 8.36
C VAL A 251 12.12 -5.27 9.40
N ILE A 252 11.83 -6.17 10.34
CA ILE A 252 10.90 -5.95 11.45
C ILE A 252 11.69 -6.10 12.74
N GLU A 253 11.85 -5.02 13.52
CA GLU A 253 12.69 -5.04 14.72
C GLU A 253 12.14 -4.16 15.84
N ASN A 254 12.38 -4.52 17.09
CA ASN A 254 12.09 -3.68 18.26
C ASN A 254 10.63 -3.18 18.38
N ASN A 255 9.65 -3.91 17.82
CA ASN A 255 8.23 -3.58 18.01
C ASN A 255 7.73 -4.22 19.32
N LEU A 256 7.00 -3.46 20.14
CA LEU A 256 6.33 -3.95 21.32
C LEU A 256 4.92 -4.41 20.94
N ILE A 257 4.61 -5.69 21.16
CA ILE A 257 3.30 -6.27 20.87
C ILE A 257 2.71 -6.79 22.17
N THR A 258 1.52 -6.31 22.53
CA THR A 258 0.83 -6.69 23.77
C THR A 258 -0.63 -7.08 23.48
N GLY A 259 -1.06 -8.22 24.04
CA GLY A 259 -2.45 -8.70 23.94
C GLY A 259 -2.92 -9.14 22.54
N ALA A 260 -3.73 -10.20 22.50
CA ALA A 260 -4.62 -10.57 21.40
C ALA A 260 -5.99 -10.89 22.00
#